data_AF-A0A924LSS3-F1
#
_entry.id   AF-A0A924LSS3-F1
#
_cell.length_a   1.000
_cell.length_b   1.000
_cell.length_c   1.000
_cell.angle_alpha   90.00
_cell.angle_beta   90.00
_cell.angle_gamma   90.00
#
_symmetry.space_group_name_H-M   'P 1'
#
loop_
_entity.id
_entity.type
_entity.pdbx_description
1 polymer ?
#
loop_
_entity_poly.entity_id
_entity_poly.type
_entity_poly.pdbx_seq_one_letter_code
_entity_poly.pdbx_strand_id
1 'polypeptide(L)'
;DLAQRRDGAGDDQRAYVVRATLLHEWRKLLFVVPGLPAALLPPGWDGGRVAARFDTAAGALAPAADRFVQGCLGGSAPLATCTHLEVR
;
A
#
# COMPACT_ATOMS: atom_id res chain seq x y z
N ASP A 1 2.62 -6.76 -28.81
CA ASP A 1 3.52 -6.35 -27.71
C ASP A 1 3.01 -5.18 -26.84
N LEU A 2 2.10 -4.32 -27.33
CA LEU A 2 1.47 -3.26 -26.50
C LEU A 2 0.48 -3.77 -25.44
N ALA A 3 -0.08 -4.98 -25.62
CA ALA A 3 -0.97 -5.63 -24.65
C ALA A 3 -0.23 -6.02 -23.36
N GLN A 4 0.96 -6.63 -23.49
CA GLN A 4 1.84 -7.00 -22.37
C GLN A 4 2.22 -5.78 -21.50
N ARG A 5 2.43 -4.61 -22.14
CA ARG A 5 2.71 -3.34 -21.44
C ARG A 5 1.52 -2.82 -20.64
N ARG A 6 0.29 -3.08 -21.12
CA ARG A 6 -0.94 -2.63 -20.46
C ARG A 6 -1.28 -3.51 -19.26
N ASP A 7 -0.94 -4.80 -19.32
CA ASP A 7 -1.10 -5.72 -18.20
C ASP A 7 -0.17 -5.34 -17.04
N GLY A 8 1.10 -5.06 -17.33
CA GLY A 8 2.06 -4.56 -16.34
C GLY A 8 1.68 -3.20 -15.74
N ALA A 9 1.17 -2.27 -16.55
CA ALA A 9 0.71 -0.96 -16.06
C ALA A 9 -0.55 -1.06 -15.18
N GLY A 10 -1.48 -1.97 -15.52
CA GLY A 10 -2.66 -2.24 -14.70
C GLY A 10 -2.31 -2.88 -13.36
N ASP A 11 -1.25 -3.67 -13.30
CA ASP A 11 -0.73 -4.26 -12.06
C ASP A 11 0.03 -3.24 -11.21
N ASP A 12 0.81 -2.34 -11.82
CA ASP A 12 1.48 -1.24 -11.12
C ASP A 12 0.46 -0.24 -10.52
N GLN A 13 -0.61 0.10 -11.25
CA GLN A 13 -1.70 0.93 -10.72
C GLN A 13 -2.44 0.24 -9.57
N ARG A 14 -2.74 -1.06 -9.69
CA ARG A 14 -3.36 -1.83 -8.61
C ARG A 14 -2.47 -1.87 -7.36
N ALA A 15 -1.17 -2.08 -7.53
CA ALA A 15 -0.22 -2.04 -6.43
C ALA A 15 -0.20 -0.66 -5.74
N TYR A 16 -0.26 0.43 -6.50
CA TYR A 16 -0.39 1.78 -5.96
C TYR A 16 -1.66 1.95 -5.13
N VAL A 17 -2.83 1.57 -5.67
CA VAL A 17 -4.12 1.70 -4.96
C VAL A 17 -4.11 0.90 -3.66
N VAL A 18 -3.70 -0.37 -3.71
CA VAL A 18 -3.65 -1.24 -2.53
C VAL A 18 -2.68 -0.68 -1.49
N ARG A 19 -1.49 -0.24 -1.90
CA ARG A 19 -0.50 0.33 -0.98
C ARG A 19 -0.97 1.63 -0.34
N ALA A 20 -1.60 2.53 -1.11
CA ALA A 20 -2.13 3.78 -0.59
C ALA A 20 -3.23 3.55 0.45
N THR A 21 -4.14 2.61 0.19
CA THR A 21 -5.19 2.20 1.14
C THR A 21 -4.58 1.59 2.40
N LEU A 22 -3.60 0.70 2.26
CA LEU A 22 -2.92 0.06 3.40
C LEU A 22 -2.21 1.11 4.29
N LEU A 23 -1.48 2.04 3.69
CA LEU A 23 -0.83 3.16 4.40
C LEU A 23 -1.85 4.06 5.10
N HIS A 24 -2.99 4.34 4.44
CA HIS A 24 -4.04 5.16 5.00
C HIS A 24 -4.61 4.54 6.28
N GLU A 25 -4.95 3.25 6.24
CA GLU A 25 -5.48 2.53 7.40
C GLU A 25 -4.44 2.42 8.52
N TRP A 26 -3.17 2.14 8.20
CA TRP A 26 -2.09 2.09 9.18
C TRP A 26 -1.90 3.41 9.93
N ARG A 27 -1.97 4.54 9.22
CA ARG A 27 -1.78 5.88 9.80
C ARG A 27 -2.83 6.21 10.87
N LYS A 28 -4.02 5.61 10.82
CA LYS A 28 -5.06 5.83 11.83
C LYS A 28 -4.61 5.34 13.22
N LEU A 29 -3.73 4.34 13.28
CA LEU A 29 -3.21 3.81 14.54
C LEU A 29 -2.44 4.87 15.36
N LEU A 30 -1.81 5.85 14.72
CA LEU A 30 -1.12 6.97 15.39
C LEU A 30 -2.06 7.77 16.30
N PHE A 31 -3.36 7.75 16.03
CA PHE A 31 -4.38 8.47 16.78
C PHE A 31 -5.15 7.59 17.76
N VAL A 32 -5.00 6.27 17.65
CA VAL A 32 -5.74 5.29 18.47
C VAL A 32 -4.86 4.73 19.58
N VAL A 33 -3.57 4.48 19.29
CA VAL A 33 -2.68 3.83 20.25
C VAL A 33 -1.75 4.87 20.86
N PRO A 34 -1.89 5.20 22.15
CA PRO A 34 -0.85 5.99 22.83
C PRO A 34 0.46 5.20 22.74
N GLY A 35 1.59 5.90 22.56
CA GLY A 35 2.93 5.29 22.52
C GLY A 35 3.33 4.70 23.87
N LEU A 36 2.68 3.62 24.28
CA LEU A 36 2.82 2.99 25.58
C LEU A 36 4.18 2.31 25.67
N PRO A 37 4.92 2.52 26.77
CA PRO A 37 6.05 1.68 27.13
C PRO A 37 5.66 0.20 27.13
N ALA A 38 6.59 -0.67 26.75
CA ALA A 38 6.33 -2.11 26.66
C ALA A 38 5.79 -2.72 27.97
N ALA A 39 6.18 -2.18 29.12
CA ALA A 39 5.72 -2.61 30.44
C ALA A 39 4.22 -2.35 30.71
N LEU A 40 3.57 -1.47 29.92
CA LEU A 40 2.14 -1.16 30.03
C LEU A 40 1.29 -1.90 29.01
N LEU A 41 1.89 -2.75 28.16
CA LEU A 41 1.15 -3.53 27.18
C LEU A 41 0.49 -4.74 27.85
N PRO A 42 -0.75 -5.09 27.46
CA PRO A 42 -1.38 -6.33 27.93
C PRO A 42 -0.51 -7.56 27.62
N PRO A 43 -0.52 -8.59 28.49
CA PRO A 43 0.12 -9.87 28.17
C PRO A 43 -0.37 -10.43 26.84
N GLY A 44 0.55 -10.83 25.96
CA GLY A 44 0.21 -11.35 24.62
C GLY A 44 -0.11 -10.28 23.58
N TRP A 45 0.15 -8.99 23.86
CA TRP A 45 -0.03 -7.93 22.87
C TRP A 45 0.89 -8.12 21.63
N ASP A 46 0.28 -8.38 20.47
CA ASP A 46 0.97 -8.72 19.22
C ASP A 46 1.35 -7.49 18.35
N GLY A 47 1.36 -6.27 18.91
CA GLY A 47 1.55 -5.04 18.13
C GLY A 47 2.81 -5.05 17.23
N GLY A 48 3.92 -5.61 17.71
CA GLY A 48 5.15 -5.74 16.91
C GLY A 48 5.00 -6.70 15.73
N ARG A 49 4.26 -7.81 15.90
CA ARG A 49 3.96 -8.77 14.83
C ARG A 49 3.06 -8.14 13.76
N VAL A 50 2.08 -7.35 14.19
CA VAL A 50 1.18 -6.61 13.29
C VAL A 50 1.98 -5.57 12.49
N ALA A 51 2.89 -4.82 13.13
CA ALA A 51 3.78 -3.87 12.45
C ALA A 51 4.68 -4.54 11.41
N ALA A 52 5.35 -5.65 11.77
CA ALA A 52 6.18 -6.39 10.84
C ALA A 52 5.40 -6.91 9.61
N ARG A 53 4.15 -7.33 9.80
CA ARG A 53 3.28 -7.76 8.70
C ARG A 53 2.89 -6.59 7.79
N PHE A 54 2.61 -5.42 8.36
CA PHE A 54 2.38 -4.20 7.59
C PHE A 54 3.62 -3.82 6.77
N ASP A 55 4.80 -3.78 7.39
CA ASP A 55 6.05 -3.40 6.70
C ASP A 55 6.34 -4.34 5.52
N THR A 56 6.13 -5.65 5.73
CA THR A 56 6.29 -6.67 4.68
C THR A 56 5.33 -6.42 3.51
N ALA A 57 4.04 -6.19 3.79
CA ALA A 57 3.04 -5.99 2.76
C ALA A 57 3.25 -4.65 2.01
N ALA A 58 3.48 -3.56 2.73
CA ALA A 58 3.72 -2.24 2.16
C ALA A 58 5.03 -2.19 1.35
N GLY A 59 6.06 -2.91 1.80
CA GLY A 59 7.33 -3.07 1.10
C GLY A 59 7.21 -3.88 -0.18
N ALA A 60 6.47 -4.99 -0.17
CA ALA A 60 6.24 -5.80 -1.36
C ALA A 60 5.52 -5.03 -2.49
N LEU A 61 4.62 -4.11 -2.14
CA LEU A 61 3.88 -3.30 -3.10
C LEU A 61 4.65 -2.07 -3.59
N ALA A 62 5.68 -1.61 -2.85
CA ALA A 62 6.35 -0.34 -3.11
C ALA A 62 6.95 -0.24 -4.52
N PRO A 63 7.71 -1.22 -5.04
CA PRO A 63 8.35 -1.06 -6.36
C PRO A 63 7.36 -0.86 -7.51
N ALA A 64 6.22 -1.55 -7.47
CA ALA A 64 5.17 -1.46 -8.49
C ALA A 64 4.39 -0.14 -8.36
N ALA A 65 4.05 0.25 -7.13
CA ALA A 65 3.42 1.54 -6.86
C ALA A 65 4.30 2.72 -7.30
N ASP A 66 5.61 2.63 -7.07
CA ASP A 66 6.56 3.68 -7.44
C ASP A 66 6.67 3.81 -8.97
N ARG A 67 6.73 2.70 -9.72
CA ARG A 67 6.69 2.75 -11.19
C ARG A 67 5.44 3.43 -11.72
N PHE A 68 4.27 3.15 -11.13
CA PHE A 68 3.03 3.82 -11.51
C PHE A 68 3.12 5.34 -11.28
N VAL A 69 3.57 5.77 -10.09
CA VAL A 69 3.73 7.20 -9.76
C VAL A 69 4.72 7.88 -10.71
N GLN A 70 5.88 7.25 -10.96
CA GLN A 70 6.86 7.79 -11.91
C GLN A 70 6.29 7.91 -13.33
N GLY A 71 5.48 6.95 -13.77
CA GLY A 71 4.75 7.04 -15.04
C GLY A 71 3.79 8.23 -15.08
N CYS A 72 3.07 8.50 -13.99
CA CYS A 72 2.16 9.66 -13.90
C CYS A 72 2.93 10.98 -13.95
N LEU A 73 4.04 11.08 -13.20
CA LEU A 73 4.88 12.27 -13.16
C LEU A 73 5.59 12.53 -14.50
N GLY A 74 5.98 11.46 -15.22
CA GLY A 74 6.59 11.54 -16.54
C GLY A 74 5.61 11.71 -17.70
N GLY A 75 4.29 11.80 -17.43
CA GLY A 75 3.25 11.92 -18.47
C GLY A 75 3.06 10.66 -19.34
N SER A 76 3.62 9.52 -18.94
CA SER A 76 3.53 8.25 -19.67
C SER A 76 2.51 7.27 -19.10
N ALA A 77 1.94 7.57 -17.92
CA ALA A 77 0.91 6.73 -17.35
C ALA A 77 -0.36 6.81 -18.22
N PRO A 78 -0.93 5.66 -18.62
CA PRO A 78 -2.25 5.68 -19.21
C PRO A 78 -3.22 6.26 -18.18
N LEU A 79 -3.96 7.30 -18.56
CA LEU A 79 -5.14 7.73 -17.82
C LEU A 79 -6.16 6.60 -17.91
N ALA A 80 -6.01 5.58 -17.06
CA ALA A 80 -6.99 4.52 -16.94
C ALA A 80 -8.23 5.14 -16.32
N THR A 81 -9.30 5.23 -17.11
CA THR A 81 -10.66 5.47 -16.64
C THR A 81 -10.87 4.64 -15.37
N CYS A 82 -11.22 5.31 -14.26
CA CYS A 82 -11.51 4.67 -12.98
C CYS A 82 -12.66 3.67 -13.12
N THR A 83 -12.37 2.46 -13.59
CA THR A 83 -13.28 1.34 -13.48
C THR A 83 -13.09 0.78 -12.09
N HIS A 84 -14.12 0.99 -11.27
CA HIS A 84 -14.32 0.52 -9.90
C HIS A 84 -13.56 -0.78 -9.59
N LEU A 85 -12.38 -0.66 -8.99
CA LEU A 85 -11.63 -1.79 -8.45
C LEU A 85 -12.16 -2.01 -7.03
N GLU A 86 -13.16 -2.87 -6.89
CA GLU A 86 -13.66 -3.30 -5.59
C GLU A 86 -12.53 -4.03 -4.86
N VAL A 87 -11.97 -3.37 -3.84
CA VAL A 87 -11.11 -4.00 -2.85
C VAL A 87 -12.02 -4.87 -1.98
N ARG A 88 -12.06 -6.16 -2.28
CA ARG A 88 -12.70 -7.17 -1.42
C ARG A 88 -11.79 -7.57 -0.26
#